data_AF-A0A9D7TAC3-F1
#
_entry.id   AF-A0A9D7TAC3-F1
#
_cell.length_a   1.000
_cell.length_b   1.000
_cell.length_c   1.000
_cell.angle_alpha   90.00
_cell.angle_beta   90.00
_cell.angle_gamma   90.00
#
_symmetry.space_group_name_H-M   'P 1'
#
loop_
_entity.id
_entity.type
_entity.pdbx_description
1 polymer ?
#
loop_
_entity_poly.entity_id
_entity_poly.type
_entity_poly.pdbx_seq_one_letter_code
_entity_poly.pdbx_strand_id
1 'polypeptide(L)'
;MATVMAGQGFRTEELPRGRGLRLVNCPLVGVAVRHGEVVCGFHQGMLQAVVERSGGDPDSVHLGPFAEPGACLVGSAQRPRPGPIHHPSVPT
;
A
#
# COMPACT_ATOMS: atom_id res chain seq x y z
N MET A 1 11.77 4.20 3.00
CA MET A 1 10.32 3.90 2.89
C MET A 1 9.94 2.56 3.53
N ALA A 2 10.58 1.45 3.16
CA ALA A 2 10.26 0.11 3.70
C ALA A 2 10.22 0.04 5.24
N THR A 3 11.21 0.59 5.94
CA THR A 3 11.29 0.57 7.41
C THR A 3 10.10 1.22 8.11
N VAL A 4 9.54 2.31 7.54
CA VAL A 4 8.39 3.01 8.14
C VAL A 4 7.14 2.12 8.06
N MET A 5 6.90 1.51 6.91
CA MET A 5 5.75 0.60 6.73
C MET A 5 5.93 -0.68 7.55
N ALA A 6 7.16 -1.18 7.68
CA ALA A 6 7.46 -2.29 8.58
C ALA A 6 7.13 -1.96 10.04
N GLY A 7 7.44 -0.74 10.49
CA GLY A 7 7.06 -0.24 11.81
C GLY A 7 5.54 -0.15 12.04
N GLN A 8 4.74 -0.11 10.97
CA GLN A 8 3.27 -0.17 11.07
C GLN A 8 2.74 -1.60 11.13
N GLY A 9 3.60 -2.62 10.99
CA GLY A 9 3.21 -4.03 11.02
C GLY A 9 3.07 -4.69 9.65
N PHE A 10 3.39 -3.99 8.56
CA PHE A 10 3.50 -4.65 7.25
C PHE A 10 4.79 -5.46 7.17
N ARG A 11 4.77 -6.54 6.40
CA ARG A 11 6.00 -7.05 5.80
C ARG A 11 6.20 -6.36 4.45
N THR A 12 7.44 -5.96 4.16
CA THR A 12 7.79 -5.24 2.93
C THR A 12 8.66 -6.12 2.05
N GLU A 13 8.31 -6.26 0.79
CA GLU A 13 9.07 -7.01 -0.21
C GLU A 13 9.35 -6.09 -1.40
N GLU A 14 10.57 -6.02 -1.89
CA GLU A 14 10.90 -5.16 -3.03
C GLU A 14 10.41 -5.78 -4.34
N LEU A 15 9.83 -4.97 -5.24
CA LEU A 15 9.50 -5.45 -6.58
C LEU A 15 10.77 -5.51 -7.45
N PRO A 16 10.83 -6.48 -8.39
CA PRO A 16 11.95 -6.56 -9.32
C PRO A 16 12.16 -5.27 -10.11
N ARG A 17 13.42 -4.96 -10.40
CA ARG A 17 13.87 -3.80 -11.18
C ARG A 17 13.50 -2.44 -10.55
N GLY A 18 13.38 -2.35 -9.23
CA GLY A 18 13.13 -1.09 -8.53
C GLY A 18 11.76 -0.49 -8.82
N ARG A 19 10.79 -1.32 -9.25
CA ARG A 19 9.45 -0.86 -9.63
C ARG A 19 8.55 -0.48 -8.45
N GLY A 20 9.06 -0.64 -7.22
CA GLY A 20 8.36 -0.27 -6.01
C GLY A 20 8.43 -1.34 -4.93
N LEU A 21 7.44 -1.33 -4.03
CA LEU A 21 7.35 -2.23 -2.88
C LEU A 21 6.02 -2.97 -2.87
N ARG A 22 6.05 -4.21 -2.43
CA ARG A 22 4.90 -5.00 -2.04
C ARG A 22 4.77 -4.91 -0.53
N LEU A 23 3.60 -4.49 -0.06
CA LEU A 23 3.23 -4.49 1.34
C LEU A 23 2.32 -5.67 1.61
N VAL A 24 2.83 -6.68 2.30
CA VAL A 24 2.09 -7.91 2.61
C VAL A 24 1.69 -7.95 4.07
N ASN A 25 0.66 -8.74 4.37
CA ASN A 25 0.10 -8.92 5.72
C ASN A 25 -0.37 -7.59 6.33
N CYS A 26 -1.31 -6.92 5.67
CA CYS A 26 -1.92 -5.69 6.20
C CYS A 26 -2.42 -5.92 7.64
N PRO A 27 -1.90 -5.18 8.63
CA PRO A 27 -2.22 -5.39 10.05
C PRO A 27 -3.68 -5.05 10.35
N LEU A 28 -4.30 -4.23 9.49
CA LEU A 28 -5.69 -3.79 9.61
C LEU A 28 -6.61 -4.48 8.59
N VAL A 29 -6.23 -5.62 8.01
CA VAL A 29 -6.99 -6.28 6.94
C VAL A 29 -8.47 -6.52 7.31
N GLY A 30 -8.76 -6.95 8.55
CA GLY A 30 -10.15 -7.18 9.00
C GLY A 30 -11.00 -5.90 9.06
N VAL A 31 -10.38 -4.73 9.24
CA VAL A 31 -11.06 -3.42 9.17
C VAL A 31 -11.11 -2.94 7.73
N ALA A 32 -10.03 -3.11 6.97
CA ALA A 32 -9.91 -2.70 5.57
C ALA A 32 -10.90 -3.40 4.64
N VAL A 33 -11.33 -4.63 4.95
CA VAL A 33 -12.41 -5.31 4.20
C VAL A 33 -13.73 -4.52 4.28
N ARG A 34 -13.99 -3.81 5.38
CA ARG A 34 -15.24 -3.06 5.61
C ARG A 34 -15.10 -1.55 5.40
N HIS A 35 -13.91 -1.00 5.62
CA HIS A 35 -13.62 0.44 5.61
C HIS A 35 -12.30 0.70 4.85
N GLY A 36 -12.20 0.13 3.65
CA GLY A 36 -10.97 0.14 2.86
C GLY A 36 -10.52 1.54 2.47
N GLU A 37 -11.44 2.43 2.13
CA GLU A 37 -11.14 3.82 1.78
C GLU A 37 -10.45 4.58 2.91
N VAL A 38 -10.89 4.37 4.15
CA VAL A 38 -10.30 5.02 5.33
C VAL A 38 -8.95 4.40 5.65
N VAL A 39 -8.88 3.07 5.77
CA VAL A 39 -7.66 2.37 6.19
C VAL A 39 -6.58 2.48 5.12
N CYS A 40 -6.90 2.27 3.85
CA CYS A 40 -5.93 2.37 2.78
C CYS A 40 -5.53 3.83 2.51
N GLY A 41 -6.46 4.79 2.69
CA GLY A 41 -6.15 6.23 2.63
C GLY A 41 -5.13 6.66 3.70
N PHE A 42 -5.25 6.13 4.93
CA PHE A 42 -4.25 6.35 5.98
C PHE A 42 -2.86 5.85 5.58
N HIS A 43 -2.76 4.63 5.03
CA HIS A 43 -1.49 4.10 4.54
C HIS A 43 -0.91 4.90 3.37
N GLN A 44 -1.76 5.38 2.45
CA GLN A 44 -1.36 6.29 1.38
C GLN A 44 -0.77 7.58 1.93
N GLY A 45 -1.42 8.22 2.91
CA GLY A 45 -0.91 9.44 3.55
C GLY A 45 0.45 9.23 4.22
N MET A 46 0.68 8.06 4.82
CA MET A 46 2.00 7.74 5.38
C MET A 46 3.09 7.62 4.32
N LEU A 47 2.80 6.99 3.18
CA LEU A 47 3.73 6.88 2.06
C LEU A 47 4.08 8.28 1.50
N GLN A 48 3.06 9.11 1.29
CA GLN A 48 3.21 10.49 0.84
C GLN A 48 4.13 11.28 1.79
N ALA A 49 3.86 11.20 3.09
CA ALA A 49 4.66 11.90 4.10
C ALA A 49 6.12 11.41 4.17
N VAL A 50 6.38 10.12 3.89
CA VAL A 50 7.75 9.60 3.79
C VAL A 50 8.48 10.18 2.57
N VAL A 51 7.80 10.27 1.43
CA VAL A 51 8.38 10.83 0.19
C VAL A 51 8.66 12.32 0.36
N GLU A 52 7.71 13.07 0.90
CA GLU A 52 7.85 14.50 1.20
C GLU A 52 9.06 14.77 2.11
N ARG A 53 9.20 14.04 3.23
CA ARG A 53 10.36 14.17 4.13
C ARG A 53 11.70 13.80 3.49
N SER A 54 11.66 13.02 2.41
CA SER A 54 12.85 12.66 1.64
C SER A 54 13.17 13.68 0.53
N GLY A 55 12.40 14.78 0.43
CA GLY A 55 12.55 15.83 -0.58
C GLY A 55 11.88 15.50 -1.92
N GLY A 56 11.07 14.45 -1.99
CA GLY A 56 10.32 14.08 -3.19
C GLY A 56 8.92 14.69 -3.23
N ASP A 57 8.29 14.62 -4.40
CA ASP A 57 6.89 15.01 -4.57
C ASP A 57 5.96 13.96 -3.95
N PRO A 58 5.12 14.28 -2.94
CA PRO A 58 4.19 13.32 -2.34
C PRO A 58 3.21 12.72 -3.34
N ASP A 59 2.84 13.42 -4.42
CA ASP A 59 1.94 12.88 -5.45
C ASP A 59 2.62 11.87 -6.37
N SER A 60 3.95 11.75 -6.29
CA SER A 60 4.71 10.76 -7.06
C SER A 60 4.53 9.33 -6.56
N VAL A 61 3.97 9.10 -5.38
CA VAL A 61 3.79 7.76 -4.79
C VAL A 61 2.32 7.36 -4.66
N HIS A 62 2.01 6.12 -5.05
CA HIS A 62 0.67 5.56 -4.90
C HIS A 62 0.68 4.16 -4.31
N LEU A 63 -0.30 3.93 -3.43
CA LEU A 63 -0.71 2.63 -2.93
C LEU A 63 -1.85 2.10 -3.80
N GLY A 64 -1.62 0.96 -4.45
CA GLY A 64 -2.64 0.10 -5.03
C GLY A 64 -3.11 -0.92 -3.98
N PRO A 65 -4.28 -0.71 -3.34
CA PRO A 65 -4.76 -1.59 -2.28
C PRO A 65 -5.17 -2.94 -2.85
N PHE A 66 -4.75 -4.03 -2.21
CA PHE A 66 -5.14 -5.40 -2.59
C PHE A 66 -4.96 -5.71 -4.08
N ALA A 67 -3.94 -5.11 -4.71
CA ALA A 67 -3.64 -5.31 -6.12
C ALA A 67 -3.19 -6.76 -6.41
N GLU A 68 -2.79 -7.50 -5.37
CA GLU A 68 -2.49 -8.93 -5.43
C GLU A 68 -3.06 -9.63 -4.17
N PRO A 69 -3.24 -10.97 -4.21
CA PRO A 69 -3.72 -11.72 -3.05
C PRO A 69 -2.87 -11.48 -1.80
N GLY A 70 -3.47 -10.86 -0.77
CA GLY A 70 -2.82 -10.57 0.51
C GLY A 70 -1.80 -9.42 0.48
N ALA A 71 -1.72 -8.66 -0.62
CA ALA A 71 -0.70 -7.63 -0.78
C ALA A 71 -1.21 -6.33 -1.43
N CYS A 72 -0.68 -5.21 -0.96
CA CYS A 72 -0.82 -3.92 -1.63
C CYS A 72 0.48 -3.58 -2.37
N LEU A 73 0.37 -2.91 -3.51
CA LEU A 73 1.53 -2.50 -4.30
C LEU A 73 1.77 -1.00 -4.13
N VAL A 74 3.02 -0.62 -3.89
CA VAL A 74 3.48 0.76 -3.83
C VAL A 74 4.38 1.00 -5.03
N GLY A 75 4.14 2.06 -5.79
CA GLY A 75 4.97 2.42 -6.93
C GLY A 75 4.97 3.92 -7.20
N SER A 76 5.88 4.37 -8.08
CA SER A 76 5.83 5.73 -8.59
C SER A 76 4.72 5.86 -9.64
N ALA A 77 4.06 7.01 -9.68
CA ALA A 77 2.86 7.22 -10.48
C ALA A 77 3.08 7.03 -12.00
N GLN A 78 2.80 5.82 -12.48
CA GLN A 78 1.96 5.65 -13.65
C GLN A 78 0.65 5.05 -13.13
N ARG A 79 -0.31 5.91 -12.79
CA ARG A 79 -1.62 5.55 -12.20
C ARG A 79 -2.13 4.23 -12.78
N PRO A 80 -2.08 3.10 -12.03
CA PRO A 80 -2.89 1.95 -12.40
C PRO A 80 -4.34 2.42 -12.37
N ARG A 81 -5.12 2.17 -13.43
CA ARG A 81 -6.58 2.33 -13.33
C ARG A 81 -7.02 1.56 -12.07
N PRO A 82 -7.80 2.15 -11.16
CA PRO A 82 -8.31 1.39 -10.02
C PRO A 82 -9.04 0.17 -10.56
N GLY A 83 -8.45 -1.01 -10.38
CA GLY A 83 -9.14 -2.26 -10.61
C GLY A 83 -10.25 -2.41 -9.56
N PRO A 84 -11.26 -3.25 -9.81
CA PRO A 84 -12.21 -3.60 -8.76
C PRO A 84 -11.43 -4.07 -7.53
N ILE A 85 -11.75 -3.51 -6.36
CA ILE A 85 -11.09 -3.88 -5.09
C ILE A 85 -11.36 -5.36 -4.87
N HIS A 86 -10.31 -6.18 -5.00
CA HIS A 86 -10.39 -7.61 -4.71
C HIS A 86 -10.34 -7.77 -3.19
N HIS A 87 -11.49 -7.84 -2.53
CA HIS A 87 -11.50 -8.23 -1.12
C HIS A 87 -10.95 -9.66 -0.99
N PRO A 88 -10.08 -9.95 -0.02
CA PRO A 88 -9.81 -11.33 0.33
C PRO A 88 -11.12 -11.93 0.84
N SER A 89 -11.58 -13.03 0.23
CA SER A 89 -12.67 -13.84 0.79
C SER A 89 -12.24 -14.31 2.18
N VAL A 90 -12.89 -13.80 3.21
CA VAL A 90 -12.68 -14.28 4.59
C VAL A 90 -13.22 -15.72 4.63
N PRO A 91 -12.41 -16.74 4.94
CA PRO A 91 -12.95 -18.06 5.21
C PRO A 91 -13.82 -18.00 6.46
N THR A 92 -15.08 -18.40 6.34
CA THR A 92 -16.04 -18.60 7.44
C THR A 92 -15.53 -19.61 8.45
#